data_AF-A0A7R9MJN0-F1
#
_entry.id   AF-A0A7R9MJN0-F1
#
_cell.length_a   1.000
_cell.length_b   1.000
_cell.length_c   1.000
_cell.angle_alpha   90.00
_cell.angle_beta   90.00
_cell.angle_gamma   90.00
#
_symmetry.space_group_name_H-M   'P 1'
#
loop_
_entity.id
_entity.type
_entity.pdbx_description
1 polymer ?
#
loop_
_entity_poly.entity_id
_entity_poly.type
_entity_poly.pdbx_seq_one_letter_code
_entity_poly.pdbx_strand_id
1 'polypeptide(L)' 'MKTNHKFNNGGELRGTVGGEYYQSGPTISFLDAYKSHDINLWGVTVENESTRGTPSKGCNCLNLTGLWNRIL' A
#
# COMPACT_ATOMS: atom_id res chain seq x y z
N MET A 1 2.23 -3.52 8.64
CA MET A 1 2.65 -2.14 8.33
C MET A 1 1.59 -1.08 8.60
N LYS A 2 0.31 -1.45 8.81
CA LYS A 2 -0.80 -0.49 8.94
C LYS A 2 -0.99 0.02 10.37
N THR A 3 -1.54 1.23 10.52
CA THR A 3 -1.85 1.87 11.81
C THR A 3 -2.85 1.08 12.64
N ASN A 4 -3.76 0.36 11.99
CA ASN A 4 -4.79 -0.44 12.65
C ASN A 4 -4.40 -1.91 12.87
N HIS A 5 -3.18 -2.32 12.47
CA HIS A 5 -2.69 -3.70 12.59
C HIS A 5 -3.60 -4.79 11.97
N LYS A 6 -4.48 -4.43 11.03
CA LYS A 6 -5.43 -5.33 10.38
C LYS A 6 -5.30 -5.26 8.85
N PHE A 7 -5.58 -6.36 8.17
CA PHE A 7 -5.59 -6.41 6.70
C PHE A 7 -6.75 -5.59 6.10
N ASN A 8 -7.90 -5.58 6.78
CA ASN A 8 -9.13 -4.92 6.34
C ASN A 8 -9.47 -3.67 7.18
N ASN A 9 -10.66 -3.11 6.94
CA ASN A 9 -11.27 -2.02 7.70
C ASN A 9 -10.41 -0.74 7.72
N GLY A 10 -9.81 -0.40 6.58
CA GLY A 10 -9.02 0.81 6.42
C GLY A 10 -7.66 0.76 7.10
N GLY A 11 -7.16 1.91 7.52
CA GLY A 11 -5.84 2.08 8.13
C GLY A 11 -4.80 2.57 7.12
N GLU A 12 -3.94 3.48 7.58
CA GLU A 12 -2.86 4.07 6.80
C GLU A 12 -1.55 3.32 7.06
N LEU A 13 -0.54 3.58 6.24
CA LEU A 13 0.82 3.12 6.53
C LEU A 13 1.34 3.83 7.78
N ARG A 14 1.95 3.09 8.71
CA ARG A 14 2.56 3.68 9.90
C ARG A 14 3.77 4.54 9.55
N GLY A 15 4.10 5.49 10.43
CA GLY A 15 5.29 6.35 10.28
C GLY A 15 5.03 7.56 9.39
N THR A 16 6.11 8.13 8.84
CA THR A 16 6.08 9.33 8.01
C THR A 16 6.59 9.03 6.61
N VAL A 17 6.18 9.82 5.62
CA VAL A 17 6.71 9.75 4.26
C VAL A 17 8.24 9.80 4.31
N GLY A 18 8.91 8.87 3.62
CA GLY A 18 10.37 8.70 3.66
C GLY A 18 10.91 7.93 4.86
N GLY A 19 10.08 7.52 5.82
CA GLY A 19 10.47 6.62 6.91
C GLY A 19 10.43 5.14 6.52
N GLU A 20 10.89 4.28 7.43
CA GLU A 20 11.08 2.83 7.22
C GLU A 20 9.90 2.12 6.53
N TYR A 21 8.67 2.37 6.98
CA TYR A 21 7.49 1.72 6.39
C TYR A 21 7.23 2.19 4.95
N TYR A 22 7.48 3.48 4.66
CA TYR A 22 7.27 4.07 3.32
C TYR A 22 8.39 3.74 2.33
N GLN A 23 9.58 3.44 2.84
CA GLN A 23 10.73 2.99 2.05
C GLN A 23 10.83 1.47 1.96
N SER A 24 9.90 0.74 2.58
CA SER A 24 9.89 -0.71 2.51
C SER A 24 9.81 -1.18 1.05
N GLY A 25 10.50 -2.28 0.74
CA GLY A 25 10.65 -2.80 -0.62
C GLY A 25 9.68 -3.90 -1.08
N PRO A 26 8.47 -4.13 -0.51
CA PRO A 26 7.65 -5.27 -0.90
C PRO A 26 7.21 -5.20 -2.37
N THR A 27 7.10 -4.00 -2.95
CA THR A 27 6.86 -3.84 -4.40
C THR A 27 8.02 -4.40 -5.23
N ILE A 28 9.27 -4.12 -4.84
CA ILE A 28 10.45 -4.62 -5.56
C ILE A 28 10.51 -6.14 -5.46
N SER A 29 10.35 -6.71 -4.26
CA SER A 29 10.33 -8.16 -4.07
C SER A 29 9.20 -8.86 -4.83
N PHE A 30 8.03 -8.22 -4.94
CA PHE A 30 6.93 -8.74 -5.76
C PHE A 30 7.27 -8.79 -7.25
N LEU A 31 7.88 -7.71 -7.78
CA LEU A 31 8.31 -7.66 -9.18
C LEU A 31 9.40 -8.71 -9.46
N ASP A 32 10.38 -8.83 -8.57
CA ASP A 32 11.47 -9.81 -8.72
C ASP A 32 10.95 -11.26 -8.69
N ALA A 33 9.97 -11.56 -7.83
CA ALA A 33 9.35 -12.88 -7.78
C ALA A 33 8.65 -13.23 -9.11
N TYR A 34 7.85 -12.32 -9.67
CA TYR A 34 7.18 -12.56 -10.96
C TYR A 34 8.18 -12.70 -12.11
N LYS A 35 9.23 -11.87 -12.10
CA LYS A 35 10.31 -11.97 -13.07
C LYS A 35 11.05 -13.31 -13.00
N SER A 36 11.21 -13.89 -11.82
CA SER A 36 11.82 -15.22 -11.64
C SER A 36 11.00 -16.36 -12.26
N HIS A 37 9.74 -16.09 -12.62
CA HIS A 37 8.84 -16.99 -13.34
C HIS A 37 8.60 -16.56 -14.81
N ASP A 38 9.49 -15.74 -15.38
CA ASP A 38 9.38 -15.20 -16.75
C ASP A 38 8.12 -14.37 -17.03
N ILE A 39 7.47 -13.84 -15.98
CA ILE A 39 6.29 -12.98 -16.11
C ILE A 39 6.71 -11.51 -16.04
N ASN A 40 6.55 -10.80 -17.16
CA ASN A 40 6.79 -9.36 -17.24
C ASN A 40 5.48 -8.59 -17.03
N LEU A 41 5.43 -7.77 -15.98
CA LEU A 41 4.26 -6.93 -15.69
C LEU A 41 4.32 -5.62 -16.48
N TRP A 42 3.24 -5.27 -17.17
CA TRP A 42 3.13 -4.02 -17.94
C TRP A 42 3.14 -2.77 -17.04
N GLY A 43 2.56 -2.86 -15.85
CA GLY A 43 2.49 -1.77 -14.91
C GLY A 43 1.97 -2.20 -13.55
N VAL A 44 2.11 -1.30 -12.58
CA VAL A 44 1.61 -1.46 -11.21
C VAL A 44 0.89 -0.19 -10.79
N THR A 45 -0.17 -0.34 -10.01
CA THR A 45 -0.85 0.78 -9.35
C THR A 45 -0.28 0.98 -7.95
N VAL A 46 -0.23 2.23 -7.47
CA VAL A 46 0.26 2.53 -6.11
C VAL A 46 -0.63 1.93 -5.02
N GLU A 47 -1.95 1.99 -5.19
CA GLU A 47 -2.93 1.38 -4.28
C GLU A 47 -4.28 1.22 -5.01
N ASN A 48 -4.97 0.12 -4.74
CA ASN A 48 -6.32 -0.10 -5.25
C ASN A 48 -7.37 0.63 -4.39
N GLU A 49 -8.28 1.37 -5.02
CA GLU A 49 -9.39 2.07 -4.35
C GLU A 49 -8.98 2.88 -3.10
N SER A 50 -7.91 3.66 -3.22
CA SER A 50 -7.22 4.34 -2.11
C SER A 50 -8.06 5.26 -1.21
N THR A 51 -9.26 5.65 -1.66
CA THR A 51 -10.24 6.46 -0.90
C THR A 51 -11.36 5.64 -0.25
N ARG A 52 -11.48 4.34 -0.58
CA ARG A 52 -12.53 3.43 -0.08
C ARG A 52 -12.12 2.61 1.14
N GLY A 53 -10.99 2.94 1.78
CA GLY A 53 -10.54 2.36 3.05
C GLY A 53 -11.40 2.73 4.26
N THR A 54 -12.72 2.78 4.11
CA THR A 54 -13.67 3.03 5.20
C THR A 54 -13.84 1.77 6.05
N PRO A 55 -13.90 1.88 7.39
CA PRO A 55 -13.93 0.74 8.33
C PRO A 55 -15.07 -0.27 8.15
N SER A 56 -16.09 0.02 7.32
CA SER A 56 -17.26 -0.83 7.14
C SER A 56 -17.10 -1.93 6.08
N LYS A 57 -16.04 -1.88 5.26
CA LYS A 57 -15.82 -2.88 4.22
C LYS A 57 -14.81 -3.89 4.73
N GLY A 58 -15.28 -5.07 5.15
CA GLY A 58 -14.46 -6.18 5.66
C GLY A 58 -13.41 -6.75 4.69
N CYS A 59 -13.17 -6.09 3.55
CA CYS A 59 -12.21 -6.43 2.51
C CYS A 59 -10.82 -5.81 2.77
N ASN A 60 -9.80 -6.36 2.10
CA ASN A 60 -8.43 -5.82 2.14
C ASN A 60 -8.38 -4.41 1.55
N CYS A 61 -7.70 -3.49 2.23
CA CYS A 61 -7.52 -2.11 1.77
C CYS A 61 -6.38 -1.41 2.50
N LEU A 62 -5.79 -0.38 1.90
CA LEU A 62 -4.86 0.56 2.53
C LEU A 62 -5.27 2.00 2.19
N ASN A 63 -5.39 2.85 3.20
CA ASN A 63 -5.80 4.24 2.99
C ASN A 63 -4.58 5.14 2.72
N LEU A 64 -4.66 5.96 1.67
CA LEU A 64 -3.63 6.95 1.32
C LEU A 64 -4.10 8.41 1.50
N THR A 65 -5.28 8.64 2.09
CA THR A 65 -5.87 9.99 2.22
C THR A 65 -4.93 10.95 2.98
N GLY A 66 -4.24 10.50 4.04
CA GLY A 66 -3.26 11.30 4.76
C GLY A 66 -1.96 11.62 4.01
N LEU A 67 -1.71 10.98 2.85
CA LEU A 67 -0.51 11.20 2.03
C LEU A 67 -0.65 12.47 1.17
N TRP A 68 -1.83 12.69 0.58
CA TRP A 68 -2.10 13.83 -0.31
C TRP A 68 -2.06 15.18 0.42
N ASN A 69 -2.45 15.21 1.69
CA ASN A 69 -2.43 16.42 2.53
C ASN A 69 -1.03 16.77 3.08
N ARG A 70 0.01 15.97 2.78
CA ARG A 70 1.39 16.18 3.29
C ARG A 70 2.40 16.48 2.17
N ILE A 71 1.94 16.51 0.92
CA ILE A 71 2.76 16.76 -0.27
C ILE A 71 2.48 18.17 -0.85
N LEU A 72 1.43 18.84 -0.39
CA LEU A 72 1.10 20.25 -0.64
C LEU A 72 1.36 21.07 0.62
#